data_AF-A0A964LUA4-F1
#
_entry.id   AF-A0A964LUA4-F1
#
_cell.length_a   1.000
_cell.length_b   1.000
_cell.length_c   1.000
_cell.angle_alpha   90.00
_cell.angle_beta   90.00
_cell.angle_gamma   90.00
#
_symmetry.space_group_name_H-M   'P 1'
#
loop_
_entity.id
_entity.type
_entity.pdbx_description
1 polymer ?
#
loop_
_entity_poly.entity_id
_entity_poly.type
_entity_poly.pdbx_seq_one_letter_code
_entity_poly.pdbx_strand_id
1 'polypeptide(L)'
;MSSGEAALGSLNPAIRFNLDGSESTDREGIYAPKVTTSVGKPVQLSAYVQDRGNRSNYAEVESIIVPLGTEWLLHQGPVAAGFEPAAITGRDREKTGADEDSVDGWTVVQTQATFWEPGDYVVRLRVDNFMAADSAFDNQCCWSNPYVPVTVAP
;
A
#
# COMPACT_ATOMS: atom_id res chain seq x y z
N MET A 1 -20.56 -4.83 5.04
CA MET A 1 -19.28 -4.11 5.24
C MET A 1 -18.72 -3.93 3.83
N SER A 2 -18.73 -2.71 3.30
CA SER A 2 -19.01 -2.45 1.86
C SER A 2 -18.06 -3.17 0.90
N SER A 3 -18.57 -4.24 0.27
CA SER A 3 -17.95 -4.92 -0.88
C SER A 3 -18.30 -4.25 -2.21
N GLY A 4 -18.99 -3.10 -2.18
CA GLY A 4 -19.46 -2.35 -3.34
C GLY A 4 -18.87 -0.95 -3.41
N GLU A 5 -19.05 -0.31 -4.56
CA GLU A 5 -18.63 1.05 -4.86
C GLU A 5 -19.12 2.05 -3.81
N ALA A 6 -18.24 2.97 -3.42
CA ALA A 6 -18.54 4.11 -2.56
C ALA A 6 -17.67 5.30 -3.00
N ALA A 7 -17.92 6.51 -2.49
CA ALA A 7 -17.14 7.70 -2.87
C ALA A 7 -16.97 7.83 -4.40
N LEU A 8 -18.10 7.91 -5.11
CA LEU A 8 -18.21 8.03 -6.57
C LEU A 8 -17.41 6.95 -7.34
N GLY A 9 -17.68 5.68 -7.03
CA GLY A 9 -17.08 4.54 -7.73
C GLY A 9 -15.74 4.07 -7.17
N SER A 10 -15.25 4.67 -6.07
CA SER A 10 -14.06 4.19 -5.40
C SER A 10 -14.28 2.80 -4.78
N LEU A 11 -13.22 2.00 -4.88
CA LEU A 11 -13.11 0.67 -4.29
C LEU A 11 -11.78 0.61 -3.55
N ASN A 12 -11.70 -0.30 -2.58
CA ASN A 12 -10.46 -0.59 -1.88
C ASN A 12 -9.35 -0.89 -2.89
N PRO A 13 -8.18 -0.23 -2.80
CA PRO A 13 -7.06 -0.52 -3.68
C PRO A 13 -6.69 -2.00 -3.64
N ALA A 14 -6.33 -2.56 -4.80
CA ALA A 14 -5.87 -3.94 -4.91
C ALA A 14 -4.39 -4.02 -4.59
N ILE A 15 -3.99 -5.10 -3.91
CA ILE A 15 -2.62 -5.28 -3.43
C ILE A 15 -2.15 -6.71 -3.60
N ARG A 16 -0.93 -6.88 -4.10
CA ARG A 16 -0.24 -8.17 -4.26
C ARG A 16 1.24 -8.04 -3.89
N PHE A 17 1.86 -9.14 -3.47
CA PHE A 17 3.33 -9.18 -3.24
C PHE A 17 4.11 -9.73 -4.43
N ASN A 18 3.44 -10.47 -5.31
CA ASN A 18 3.96 -10.97 -6.59
C ASN A 18 2.91 -10.67 -7.66
N LEU A 19 3.29 -10.33 -8.89
CA LEU A 19 2.34 -10.02 -9.97
C LEU A 19 1.33 -11.16 -10.20
N ASP A 20 1.81 -12.41 -10.20
CA ASP A 20 0.98 -13.62 -10.35
C ASP A 20 0.48 -14.20 -9.01
N GLY A 21 0.65 -13.43 -7.92
CA GLY A 21 0.31 -13.86 -6.56
C GLY A 21 -1.15 -13.61 -6.17
N SER A 22 -1.47 -13.98 -4.92
CA SER A 22 -2.75 -13.66 -4.29
C SER A 22 -2.98 -12.15 -4.18
N GLU A 23 -4.19 -11.72 -4.51
CA GLU A 23 -4.67 -10.34 -4.34
C GLU A 23 -5.49 -10.17 -3.08
N SER A 24 -5.29 -9.04 -2.40
CA SER A 24 -6.23 -8.52 -1.39
C SER A 24 -6.83 -7.21 -1.87
N THR A 25 -8.11 -7.04 -1.56
CA THR A 25 -8.89 -5.82 -1.77
C THR A 25 -9.70 -5.49 -0.52
N ASP A 26 -9.29 -6.01 0.64
CA ASP A 26 -10.04 -5.94 1.88
C ASP A 26 -9.22 -5.35 3.03
N ARG A 27 -9.88 -5.21 4.18
CA ARG A 27 -9.31 -4.61 5.38
C ARG A 27 -8.36 -5.59 6.07
N GLU A 28 -8.71 -6.87 6.04
CA GLU A 28 -7.96 -7.97 6.65
C GLU A 28 -6.58 -8.10 6.03
N GLY A 29 -6.46 -7.85 4.72
CA GLY A 29 -5.19 -7.85 4.04
C GLY A 29 -4.62 -9.23 3.77
N ILE A 30 -3.40 -9.25 3.26
CA ILE A 30 -2.60 -10.46 3.04
C ILE A 30 -1.22 -10.31 3.66
N TYR A 31 -0.59 -11.46 3.96
CA TYR A 31 0.77 -11.51 4.46
C TYR A 31 1.75 -11.90 3.34
N ALA A 32 2.86 -11.19 3.24
CA ALA A 32 4.00 -11.58 2.42
C ALA A 32 4.69 -12.82 3.00
N PRO A 33 5.51 -13.52 2.20
CA PRO A 33 6.55 -14.39 2.73
C PRO A 33 7.41 -13.65 3.76
N LYS A 34 7.84 -14.38 4.79
CA LYS A 34 8.71 -13.84 5.84
C LYS A 34 10.05 -13.37 5.25
N VAL A 35 10.44 -12.16 5.63
CA VAL A 35 11.74 -11.56 5.29
C VAL A 35 12.68 -11.70 6.50
N THR A 36 13.96 -11.98 6.24
CA THR A 36 14.99 -12.04 7.29
C THR A 36 16.05 -10.98 7.05
N THR A 37 16.44 -10.25 8.09
CA THR A 37 17.55 -9.28 8.07
C THR A 37 18.33 -9.34 9.39
N SER A 38 19.33 -8.48 9.54
CA SER A 38 20.10 -8.26 10.78
C SER A 38 19.93 -6.83 11.27
N VAL A 39 20.19 -6.60 12.55
CA VAL A 39 20.16 -5.26 13.16
C VAL A 39 20.98 -4.26 12.34
N GLY A 40 20.40 -3.09 12.08
CA GLY A 40 21.02 -1.97 11.37
C GLY A 40 21.20 -2.18 9.87
N LYS A 41 20.84 -3.34 9.31
CA LYS A 41 20.94 -3.60 7.87
C LYS A 41 19.61 -3.26 7.17
N PRO A 42 19.58 -2.24 6.29
CA PRO A 42 18.38 -1.92 5.52
C PRO A 42 17.96 -3.11 4.64
N VAL A 43 16.67 -3.41 4.63
CA VAL A 43 16.06 -4.42 3.77
C VAL A 43 15.00 -3.77 2.88
N GLN A 44 15.04 -4.10 1.59
CA GLN A 44 14.03 -3.62 0.65
C GLN A 44 12.73 -4.41 0.84
N LEU A 45 11.63 -3.70 1.05
CA LEU A 45 10.29 -4.25 1.03
C LEU A 45 9.57 -3.72 -0.21
N SER A 46 8.73 -4.54 -0.83
CA SER A 46 7.98 -4.17 -2.01
C SER A 46 6.59 -4.78 -2.04
N ALA A 47 5.69 -4.12 -2.77
CA ALA A 47 4.37 -4.63 -3.13
C ALA A 47 3.96 -4.06 -4.50
N TYR A 48 2.92 -4.64 -5.09
CA TYR A 48 2.22 -4.13 -6.26
C TYR A 48 0.86 -3.61 -5.81
N VAL A 49 0.51 -2.42 -6.28
CA VAL A 49 -0.75 -1.75 -5.95
C VAL A 49 -1.48 -1.33 -7.21
N GLN A 50 -2.81 -1.33 -7.17
CA GLN A 50 -3.64 -0.93 -8.30
C GLN A 50 -4.91 -0.21 -7.83
N ASP A 51 -5.19 0.95 -8.44
CA ASP A 51 -6.51 1.57 -8.31
C ASP A 51 -7.50 0.78 -9.17
N ARG A 52 -8.64 0.46 -8.58
CA ARG A 52 -9.66 -0.39 -9.20
C ARG A 52 -11.03 0.26 -9.19
N GLY A 53 -11.09 1.57 -8.94
CA GLY A 53 -12.35 2.30 -8.88
C GLY A 53 -13.13 2.19 -10.18
N ASN A 54 -14.44 1.95 -10.08
CA ASN A 54 -15.36 1.94 -11.20
C ASN A 54 -16.04 3.32 -11.34
N ARG A 55 -15.28 4.29 -11.85
CA ARG A 55 -15.73 5.69 -11.89
C ARG A 55 -16.35 6.10 -13.23
N SER A 56 -16.30 5.23 -14.24
CA SER A 56 -16.88 5.47 -15.57
C SER A 56 -18.41 5.65 -15.56
N ASN A 57 -19.08 5.18 -14.50
CA ASN A 57 -20.52 5.33 -14.31
C ASN A 57 -20.93 6.68 -13.67
N TYR A 58 -19.98 7.54 -13.31
CA TYR A 58 -20.24 8.79 -12.59
C TYR A 58 -19.81 9.98 -13.47
N ALA A 59 -20.78 10.71 -14.01
CA ALA A 59 -20.54 11.80 -14.95
C ALA A 59 -19.80 13.00 -14.33
N GLU A 60 -19.83 13.10 -13.01
CA GLU A 60 -19.19 14.15 -12.23
C GLU A 60 -17.70 13.87 -11.95
N VAL A 61 -17.18 12.69 -12.29
CA VAL A 61 -15.78 12.33 -12.04
C VAL A 61 -14.90 12.67 -13.24
N GLU A 62 -13.93 13.56 -13.03
CA GLU A 62 -12.99 14.01 -14.08
C GLU A 62 -11.88 13.00 -14.40
N SER A 63 -11.45 12.19 -13.41
CA SER A 63 -10.43 11.16 -13.59
C SER A 63 -10.90 9.78 -13.15
N ILE A 64 -10.89 8.83 -14.09
CA ILE A 64 -11.33 7.45 -13.84
C ILE A 64 -10.34 6.66 -12.97
N ILE A 65 -9.04 6.97 -13.10
CA ILE A 65 -7.95 6.42 -12.30
C ILE A 65 -7.43 7.52 -11.38
N VAL A 66 -7.21 7.18 -10.12
CA VAL A 66 -6.60 8.10 -9.15
C VAL A 66 -5.24 7.58 -8.69
N PRO A 67 -4.20 8.44 -8.65
CA PRO A 67 -2.90 8.07 -8.10
C PRO A 67 -3.02 7.62 -6.65
N LEU A 68 -2.41 6.48 -6.32
CA LEU A 68 -2.52 5.86 -5.00
C LEU A 68 -1.51 6.44 -3.99
N GLY A 69 -1.99 6.76 -2.79
CA GLY A 69 -1.14 7.01 -1.63
C GLY A 69 -0.59 5.70 -1.06
N THR A 70 0.64 5.74 -0.57
CA THR A 70 1.29 4.62 0.12
C THR A 70 2.03 5.08 1.35
N GLU A 71 1.86 4.38 2.47
CA GLU A 71 2.59 4.63 3.72
C GLU A 71 3.02 3.31 4.38
N TRP A 72 4.32 3.18 4.65
CA TRP A 72 4.93 2.06 5.35
C TRP A 72 5.05 2.38 6.84
N LEU A 73 4.49 1.51 7.68
CA LEU A 73 4.39 1.70 9.11
C LEU A 73 4.79 0.41 9.85
N LEU A 74 5.34 0.56 11.04
CA LEU A 74 5.43 -0.57 11.96
C LEU A 74 4.02 -0.93 12.45
N HIS A 75 3.62 -2.19 12.30
CA HIS A 75 2.36 -2.71 12.83
C HIS A 75 2.57 -3.36 14.20
N GLN A 76 3.59 -4.20 14.33
CA GLN A 76 3.97 -4.89 15.57
C GLN A 76 5.48 -5.09 15.60
N GLY A 77 6.10 -4.97 16.77
CA GLY A 77 7.52 -5.25 16.95
C GLY A 77 8.06 -4.73 18.28
N PRO A 78 9.28 -5.12 18.67
CA PRO A 78 9.93 -4.66 19.90
C PRO A 78 10.10 -3.14 19.98
N VAL A 79 10.57 -2.52 18.88
CA VAL A 79 10.85 -1.08 18.79
C VAL A 79 10.47 -0.51 17.43
N ALA A 80 10.44 0.82 17.32
CA ALA A 80 10.20 1.50 16.05
C ALA A 80 11.24 1.11 14.98
N ALA A 81 10.76 0.93 13.74
CA ALA A 81 11.59 0.73 12.55
C ALA A 81 11.66 2.03 11.72
N GLY A 82 12.77 2.24 11.01
CA GLY A 82 12.93 3.33 10.04
C GLY A 82 12.48 2.90 8.65
N PHE A 83 11.87 3.82 7.88
CA PHE A 83 11.39 3.57 6.52
C PHE A 83 11.79 4.71 5.58
N GLU A 84 12.37 4.38 4.43
CA GLU A 84 12.83 5.37 3.44
C GLU A 84 12.51 4.91 2.00
N PRO A 85 11.56 5.58 1.30
CA PRO A 85 10.60 6.54 1.85
C PRO A 85 9.57 5.86 2.77
N ALA A 86 9.14 6.56 3.81
CA ALA A 86 8.03 6.10 4.66
C ALA A 86 6.67 6.31 4.00
N ALA A 87 6.50 7.40 3.25
CA ALA A 87 5.25 7.72 2.57
C ALA A 87 5.49 8.34 1.20
N ILE A 88 4.59 8.02 0.25
CA ILE A 88 4.44 8.70 -1.03
C ILE A 88 2.95 8.93 -1.22
N THR A 89 2.50 10.18 -1.27
CA THR A 89 1.07 10.48 -1.44
C THR A 89 0.66 10.34 -2.91
N GLY A 90 -0.63 10.19 -3.19
CA GLY A 90 -1.14 10.21 -4.57
C GLY A 90 -0.76 11.50 -5.31
N ARG A 91 -0.74 12.65 -4.62
CA ARG A 91 -0.29 13.93 -5.18
C ARG A 91 1.20 13.94 -5.52
N ASP A 92 2.03 13.24 -4.75
CA ASP A 92 3.45 13.11 -5.07
C ASP A 92 3.63 12.26 -6.33
N ARG A 93 2.89 11.14 -6.44
CA ARG A 93 2.92 10.27 -7.64
C ARG A 93 2.47 10.99 -8.90
N GLU A 94 1.40 11.79 -8.81
CA GLU A 94 0.90 12.60 -9.92
C GLU A 94 1.97 13.56 -10.43
N LYS A 95 2.70 14.22 -9.53
CA LYS A 95 3.77 15.17 -9.90
C LYS A 95 4.98 14.49 -10.51
N THR A 96 5.32 13.28 -10.07
CA THR A 96 6.53 12.58 -10.53
C THR A 96 6.27 11.64 -11.70
N GLY A 97 5.01 11.43 -12.10
CA GLY A 97 4.66 10.41 -13.09
C GLY A 97 4.94 8.98 -12.61
N ALA A 98 4.94 8.72 -11.30
CA ALA A 98 5.39 7.43 -10.75
C ALA A 98 4.50 6.23 -11.14
N ASP A 99 3.29 6.50 -11.65
CA ASP A 99 2.36 5.48 -12.15
C ASP A 99 2.51 5.25 -13.67
N GLU A 100 3.35 6.02 -14.38
CA GLU A 100 3.67 5.82 -15.81
C GLU A 100 4.46 4.51 -16.04
N ASP A 101 5.19 4.03 -15.03
CA ASP A 101 5.92 2.76 -15.04
C ASP A 101 5.05 1.54 -14.65
N SER A 102 3.72 1.69 -14.65
CA SER A 102 2.81 0.60 -14.30
C SER A 102 2.81 -0.51 -15.36
N VAL A 103 2.77 -1.77 -14.90
CA VAL A 103 2.66 -2.96 -15.76
C VAL A 103 1.27 -3.54 -15.56
N ASP A 104 0.47 -3.59 -16.64
CA ASP A 104 -0.94 -4.03 -16.59
C ASP A 104 -1.78 -3.30 -15.51
N GLY A 105 -1.48 -2.01 -15.29
CA GLY A 105 -2.12 -1.16 -14.30
C GLY A 105 -1.68 -1.41 -12.85
N TRP A 106 -0.61 -2.19 -12.64
CA TRP A 106 0.01 -2.38 -11.33
C TRP A 106 1.24 -1.50 -11.18
N THR A 107 1.26 -0.67 -10.15
CA THR A 107 2.43 0.13 -9.76
C THR A 107 3.22 -0.62 -8.70
N VAL A 108 4.53 -0.74 -8.89
CA VAL A 108 5.44 -1.24 -7.85
C VAL A 108 5.73 -0.16 -6.82
N VAL A 109 5.65 -0.51 -5.54
CA VAL A 109 5.93 0.41 -4.43
C VAL A 109 6.97 -0.22 -3.52
N GLN A 110 7.96 0.58 -3.11
CA GLN A 110 9.13 0.07 -2.39
C GLN A 110 9.51 1.00 -1.23
N THR A 111 10.13 0.41 -0.20
CA THR A 111 10.78 1.15 0.89
C THR A 111 12.00 0.39 1.38
N GLN A 112 12.97 1.12 1.93
CA GLN A 112 14.06 0.57 2.72
C GLN A 112 13.65 0.57 4.19
N ALA A 113 13.46 -0.61 4.77
CA ALA A 113 13.15 -0.78 6.19
C ALA A 113 14.42 -1.08 7.00
N THR A 114 14.63 -0.38 8.12
CA THR A 114 15.78 -0.60 9.01
C THR A 114 15.31 -0.84 10.44
N PHE A 115 15.86 -1.87 11.08
CA PHE A 115 15.48 -2.32 12.41
C PHE A 115 16.67 -2.25 13.37
N TRP A 116 16.43 -1.80 14.60
CA TRP A 116 17.50 -1.45 15.55
C TRP A 116 17.65 -2.42 16.72
N GLU A 117 16.72 -3.37 16.87
CA GLU A 117 16.79 -4.45 17.86
C GLU A 117 16.42 -5.80 17.22
N PRO A 118 16.99 -6.91 17.69
CA PRO A 118 16.61 -8.23 17.21
C PRO A 118 15.18 -8.58 17.64
N GLY A 119 14.49 -9.38 16.84
CA GLY A 119 13.13 -9.84 17.14
C GLY A 119 12.26 -10.03 15.90
N ASP A 120 11.00 -10.38 16.14
CA ASP A 120 9.98 -10.49 15.10
C ASP A 120 9.16 -9.20 15.00
N TYR A 121 8.99 -8.74 13.77
CA TYR A 121 8.27 -7.54 13.41
C TYR A 121 7.18 -7.87 12.39
N VAL A 122 6.13 -7.05 12.37
CA VAL A 122 5.15 -6.98 11.30
C VAL A 122 5.16 -5.55 10.79
N VAL A 123 5.50 -5.37 9.53
CA VAL A 123 5.37 -4.09 8.82
C VAL A 123 4.04 -4.06 8.10
N ARG A 124 3.34 -2.94 8.13
CA ARG A 124 2.11 -2.70 7.37
C ARG A 124 2.38 -1.66 6.30
N LEU A 125 1.97 -1.95 5.08
CA LEU A 125 1.77 -0.93 4.06
C LEU A 125 0.30 -0.51 4.15
N ARG A 126 0.00 0.79 4.16
CA ARG A 126 -1.33 1.32 3.87
C ARG A 126 -1.31 1.82 2.44
N VAL A 127 -2.28 1.40 1.65
CA VAL A 127 -2.50 1.92 0.30
C VAL A 127 -3.85 2.59 0.29
N ASP A 128 -3.91 3.81 -0.22
CA ASP A 128 -5.12 4.61 -0.23
C ASP A 128 -5.37 5.29 -1.57
N ASN A 129 -6.62 5.61 -1.85
CA ASN A 129 -7.04 6.37 -3.01
C ASN A 129 -7.65 7.73 -2.59
N PHE A 130 -7.05 8.39 -1.58
CA PHE A 130 -7.57 9.64 -0.99
C PHE A 130 -7.56 10.85 -1.93
N MET A 131 -6.99 10.70 -3.13
CA MET A 131 -7.15 11.69 -4.21
C MET A 131 -8.54 11.65 -4.86
N ALA A 132 -9.31 10.57 -4.68
CA ALA A 132 -10.70 10.53 -5.14
C ALA A 132 -11.60 11.46 -4.32
N ALA A 133 -12.62 12.03 -4.96
CA ALA A 133 -13.62 12.84 -4.27
C ALA A 133 -14.36 12.00 -3.22
N ASP A 134 -14.59 12.57 -2.03
CA ASP A 134 -15.23 11.90 -0.89
C ASP A 134 -14.46 10.65 -0.37
N SER A 135 -13.14 10.63 -0.59
CA SER A 135 -12.23 9.57 -0.12
C SER A 135 -11.37 10.05 1.03
N ALA A 136 -11.46 9.39 2.19
CA ALA A 136 -10.75 9.78 3.40
C ALA A 136 -10.42 8.57 4.30
N PHE A 137 -9.59 8.79 5.32
CA PHE A 137 -9.09 7.72 6.19
C PHE A 137 -10.18 6.98 6.98
N ASP A 138 -11.24 7.69 7.35
CA ASP A 138 -12.42 7.11 8.00
C ASP A 138 -13.31 6.28 7.05
N ASN A 139 -13.12 6.43 5.74
CA ASN A 139 -13.87 5.72 4.71
C ASN A 139 -13.21 4.37 4.42
N GLN A 140 -13.80 3.30 4.94
CA GLN A 140 -13.27 1.93 4.83
C GLN A 140 -13.16 1.44 3.37
N CYS A 141 -13.84 2.07 2.41
CA CYS A 141 -13.73 1.75 0.98
C CYS A 141 -12.47 2.32 0.31
N CYS A 142 -11.71 3.15 1.01
CA CYS A 142 -10.69 4.01 0.40
C CYS A 142 -9.26 3.56 0.67
N TRP A 143 -9.07 2.48 1.42
CA TRP A 143 -7.75 1.97 1.76
C TRP A 143 -7.71 0.46 1.97
N SER A 144 -6.53 -0.11 1.76
CA SER A 144 -6.23 -1.53 1.97
C SER A 144 -4.88 -1.67 2.69
N ASN A 145 -4.65 -2.77 3.39
CA ASN A 145 -3.41 -2.99 4.13
C ASN A 145 -2.84 -4.39 3.90
N PRO A 146 -1.61 -4.56 3.39
CA PRO A 146 -0.92 -5.83 3.49
C PRO A 146 0.13 -5.79 4.60
N TYR A 147 0.61 -6.96 4.98
CA TYR A 147 1.53 -7.15 6.09
C TYR A 147 2.78 -7.89 5.64
N VAL A 148 3.95 -7.45 6.10
CA VAL A 148 5.23 -8.09 5.84
C VAL A 148 5.82 -8.54 7.18
N PRO A 149 5.85 -9.86 7.46
CA PRO A 149 6.55 -10.36 8.63
C PRO A 149 8.06 -10.30 8.40
N VAL A 150 8.79 -9.73 9.37
CA VAL A 150 10.25 -9.58 9.33
C VAL A 150 10.87 -10.18 10.58
N THR A 151 11.86 -11.07 10.42
CA THR A 151 12.68 -11.57 11.53
C THR A 151 14.05 -10.89 11.46
N VAL A 152 14.44 -10.23 12.56
CA VAL A 152 15.70 -9.49 12.69
C VAL A 152 16.65 -10.29 13.59
N ALA A 153 17.74 -10.75 13.01
CA ALA A 153 18.83 -11.39 13.74
C ALA A 153 19.73 -10.34 14.42
N PRO A 154 20.43 -10.71 15.52
CA PRO A 154 21.44 -9.87 16.14
C PRO A 154 22.52 -9.39 15.17
#